data_AF-A0A7X8HYD6-F1
#
_entry.id   AF-A0A7X8HYD6-F1
#
_cell.length_a   1.000
_cell.length_b   1.000
_cell.length_c   1.000
_cell.angle_alpha   90.00
_cell.angle_beta   90.00
_cell.angle_gamma   90.00
#
_symmetry.space_group_name_H-M   'P 1'
#
loop_
_entity.id
_entity.type
_entity.pdbx_description
1 polymer ?
#
loop_
_entity_poly.entity_id
_entity_poly.type
_entity_poly.pdbx_seq_one_letter_code
_entity_poly.pdbx_strand_id
1 'polypeptide(L)'
;MANEPREIVRYTANQRLNHWLIALSFVLLAISGLALFHPAFFWLSNVLGGGTWTRILHPFIGVVMFVSFFSFALRLWRDNRMTAEDRAWLKAVPKVISHEEQGVPEAGRYNGGQKLLYWVLIVLMIGLLVSGVLMWRAYFTFPVEVLRWSSLLHALFAFVLICAIIVHAYAGIWVKGSVRAMTRGTVTPGWAYKHHRKWYRKKMRDSSTLK
;
A
#
# COMPACT_ATOMS: atom_id res chain seq x y z
N MET A 1 -8.15 -32.86 19.38
CA MET A 1 -7.83 -31.63 18.63
C MET A 1 -6.45 -31.10 19.05
N ALA A 2 -5.40 -31.91 18.84
CA ALA A 2 -4.05 -31.56 19.28
C ALA A 2 -3.27 -30.92 18.13
N ASN A 3 -2.73 -29.72 18.40
CA ASN A 3 -1.68 -29.04 17.63
C ASN A 3 -2.08 -28.11 16.46
N GLU A 4 -3.19 -27.36 16.57
CA GLU A 4 -3.34 -26.13 15.78
C GLU A 4 -2.32 -25.09 16.29
N PRO A 5 -1.43 -24.53 15.44
CA PRO A 5 -0.47 -23.53 15.88
C PRO A 5 -1.21 -22.31 16.42
N ARG A 6 -0.80 -21.82 17.61
CA ARG A 6 -1.40 -20.62 18.24
C ARG A 6 -1.40 -19.41 17.31
N GLU A 7 -0.44 -19.36 16.38
CA GLU A 7 -0.29 -18.30 15.39
C GLU A 7 0.24 -18.82 14.05
N ILE A 8 -0.17 -18.16 12.97
CA ILE A 8 0.26 -18.44 11.59
C ILE A 8 1.09 -17.25 11.09
N VAL A 9 2.28 -17.51 10.55
CA VAL A 9 3.12 -16.48 9.93
C VAL A 9 2.47 -15.98 8.65
N ARG A 10 2.09 -14.70 8.63
CA ARG A 10 1.52 -14.00 7.47
C ARG A 10 2.58 -13.21 6.70
N TYR A 11 3.48 -12.51 7.41
CA TYR A 11 4.53 -11.66 6.85
C TYR A 11 5.88 -11.93 7.51
N THR A 12 6.92 -12.08 6.69
CA THR A 12 8.31 -12.23 7.18
C THR A 12 8.84 -10.91 7.74
N ALA A 13 9.92 -10.95 8.54
CA ALA A 13 10.54 -9.74 9.10
C ALA A 13 10.95 -8.74 7.99
N ASN A 14 11.56 -9.24 6.91
CA ASN A 14 11.96 -8.42 5.76
C ASN A 14 10.77 -7.76 5.05
N GLN A 15 9.62 -8.44 5.00
CA GLN A 15 8.40 -7.86 4.41
C GLN A 15 7.86 -6.72 5.29
N ARG A 16 7.85 -6.90 6.61
CA ARG A 16 7.39 -5.87 7.55
C ARG A 16 8.32 -4.65 7.54
N LEU A 17 9.63 -4.88 7.60
CA LEU A 17 10.61 -3.79 7.58
C LEU A 17 10.47 -2.93 6.32
N ASN A 18 10.38 -3.56 5.15
CA ASN A 18 10.21 -2.83 3.90
C ASN A 18 8.87 -2.06 3.87
N HIS A 19 7.78 -2.66 4.36
CA HIS A 19 6.51 -1.96 4.48
C HIS A 19 6.62 -0.71 5.37
N TRP A 20 7.25 -0.79 6.54
CA TRP A 20 7.41 0.35 7.44
C TRP A 20 8.35 1.42 6.88
N LEU A 21 9.38 1.05 6.11
CA LEU A 21 10.19 2.00 5.36
C LEU A 21 9.36 2.77 4.33
N ILE A 22 8.52 2.07 3.56
CA ILE A 22 7.59 2.69 2.60
C ILE A 22 6.60 3.61 3.33
N ALA A 23 6.01 3.15 4.43
CA ALA A 23 5.03 3.91 5.20
C ALA A 23 5.63 5.20 5.78
N LEU A 24 6.84 5.13 6.34
CA LEU A 24 7.54 6.31 6.85
C LEU A 24 7.88 7.29 5.72
N SER A 25 8.40 6.78 4.59
CA SER A 25 8.70 7.61 3.42
C SER A 25 7.45 8.30 2.88
N PHE A 26 6.33 7.58 2.80
CA PHE A 26 5.04 8.13 2.39
C PHE A 26 4.59 9.26 3.31
N VAL A 27 4.68 9.09 4.64
CA VAL A 27 4.27 10.14 5.59
C VAL A 27 5.09 11.41 5.38
N LEU A 28 6.42 11.28 5.25
CA LEU A 28 7.30 12.42 4.97
C LEU A 28 6.95 13.09 3.64
N LEU A 29 6.69 12.31 2.59
CA LEU A 29 6.32 12.81 1.27
C LEU A 29 4.94 13.45 1.23
N ALA A 30 3.95 12.90 1.91
CA ALA A 30 2.61 13.46 1.98
C ALA A 30 2.63 14.81 2.71
N ILE A 31 3.33 14.89 3.85
CA ILE A 31 3.49 16.14 4.62
C ILE A 31 4.22 17.20 3.79
N SER A 32 5.37 16.86 3.23
CA SER A 32 6.15 17.80 2.41
C SER A 32 5.45 18.18 1.11
N GLY A 33 4.76 17.24 0.46
CA GLY A 33 3.97 17.48 -0.74
C GLY A 33 2.79 18.41 -0.47
N LEU A 34 2.06 18.22 0.64
CA LEU A 34 0.99 19.13 1.06
C LEU A 34 1.52 20.55 1.32
N ALA A 35 2.71 20.67 1.95
CA ALA A 35 3.37 21.95 2.16
C ALA A 35 3.66 22.71 0.84
N LEU A 36 3.94 21.97 -0.23
CA LEU A 36 4.20 22.50 -1.57
C LEU A 36 2.92 22.66 -2.43
N PHE A 37 1.83 22.00 -2.05
CA PHE A 37 0.58 21.98 -2.80
C PHE A 37 -0.29 23.21 -2.56
N HIS A 38 -0.44 23.64 -1.30
CA HIS A 38 -1.28 24.79 -0.95
C HIS A 38 -0.66 25.63 0.19
N PRO A 39 -0.65 26.99 0.09
CA PRO A 39 0.03 27.85 1.07
C PRO A 39 -0.44 27.68 2.51
N ALA A 40 -1.72 27.35 2.74
CA ALA A 40 -2.25 27.09 4.08
C ALA A 40 -1.54 25.91 4.80
N PHE A 41 -0.89 25.03 4.06
CA PHE A 41 -0.13 23.90 4.60
C PHE A 41 1.37 24.17 4.69
N PHE A 42 1.86 25.37 4.34
CA PHE A 42 3.29 25.63 4.26
C PHE A 42 4.02 25.42 5.60
N TRP A 43 3.34 25.56 6.74
CA TRP A 43 3.90 25.28 8.06
C TRP A 43 4.39 23.82 8.22
N LEU A 44 3.84 22.87 7.44
CA LEU A 44 4.29 21.48 7.38
C LEU A 44 5.74 21.34 6.89
N SER A 45 6.26 22.33 6.16
CA SER A 45 7.66 22.34 5.69
C SER A 45 8.67 22.28 6.83
N ASN A 46 8.28 22.70 8.04
CA ASN A 46 9.13 22.64 9.24
C ASN A 46 9.52 21.20 9.63
N VAL A 47 8.73 20.19 9.24
CA VAL A 47 9.05 18.76 9.50
C VAL A 47 10.36 18.34 8.85
N LEU A 48 10.69 18.93 7.69
CA LEU A 48 11.97 18.69 7.00
C LEU A 48 12.99 19.81 7.22
N GLY A 49 12.75 20.74 8.15
CA GLY A 49 13.66 21.87 8.41
C GLY A 49 13.38 23.13 7.59
N GLY A 50 12.16 23.28 7.05
CA GLY A 50 11.69 24.48 6.35
C GLY A 50 11.60 24.32 4.83
N GLY A 51 11.20 25.38 4.14
CA GLY A 51 10.92 25.36 2.68
C GLY A 51 12.12 24.93 1.82
N THR A 52 13.33 25.39 2.16
CA THR A 52 14.56 25.03 1.44
C THR A 52 14.83 23.54 1.48
N TRP A 53 14.88 22.96 2.69
CA TRP A 53 15.12 21.53 2.87
C TRP A 53 13.97 20.67 2.35
N THR A 54 12.72 21.12 2.49
CA THR A 54 11.54 20.45 1.92
C THR A 54 11.70 20.25 0.41
N ARG A 55 12.04 21.32 -0.33
CA ARG A 55 12.24 21.27 -1.78
C ARG A 55 13.42 20.37 -2.18
N ILE A 56 14.49 20.35 -1.38
CA ILE A 56 15.68 19.52 -1.64
C ILE A 56 15.38 18.05 -1.38
N LEU A 57 14.85 17.71 -0.21
CA LEU A 57 14.73 16.34 0.28
C LEU A 57 13.53 15.58 -0.31
N HIS A 58 12.42 16.26 -0.60
CA HIS A 58 11.20 15.62 -1.12
C HIS A 58 11.47 14.68 -2.31
N PRO A 59 12.12 15.10 -3.41
CA PRO A 59 12.34 14.20 -4.55
C PRO A 59 13.26 13.02 -4.23
N PHE A 60 14.26 13.18 -3.35
CA PHE A 60 15.13 12.06 -2.93
C PHE A 60 14.37 11.03 -2.09
N ILE A 61 13.55 11.48 -1.14
CA ILE A 61 12.67 10.58 -0.37
C ILE A 61 11.69 9.89 -1.33
N GLY A 62 11.24 10.59 -2.38
CA GLY A 62 10.40 10.05 -3.45
C GLY A 62 11.06 8.86 -4.15
N VAL A 63 12.34 8.99 -4.53
CA VAL A 63 13.12 7.90 -5.14
C VAL A 63 13.29 6.74 -4.16
N VAL A 64 13.60 7.01 -2.89
CA VAL A 64 13.71 5.96 -1.85
C VAL A 64 12.39 5.19 -1.70
N MET A 65 11.26 5.90 -1.64
CA MET A 65 9.94 5.29 -1.58
C MET A 65 9.67 4.44 -2.82
N PHE A 66 9.95 4.97 -4.02
CA PHE A 66 9.74 4.26 -5.28
C PHE A 66 10.48 2.93 -5.32
N VAL A 67 11.79 2.94 -5.04
CA VAL A 67 12.63 1.73 -5.07
C VAL A 67 12.17 0.73 -4.01
N SER A 68 11.90 1.19 -2.80
CA SER A 68 11.42 0.34 -1.69
C SER A 68 10.08 -0.31 -2.03
N PHE A 69 9.14 0.49 -2.57
CA PHE A 69 7.81 0.05 -3.00
C PHE A 69 7.90 -0.97 -4.12
N PHE A 70 8.64 -0.71 -5.20
CA PHE A 70 8.74 -1.66 -6.32
C PHE A 70 9.43 -2.96 -5.92
N SER A 71 10.48 -2.90 -5.09
CA SER A 71 11.09 -4.09 -4.49
C SER A 71 10.09 -4.91 -3.67
N PHE A 72 9.23 -4.23 -2.89
CA PHE A 72 8.16 -4.89 -2.15
C PHE A 72 7.08 -5.49 -3.07
N ALA A 73 6.64 -4.72 -4.06
CA ALA A 73 5.58 -5.09 -4.98
C ALA A 73 5.96 -6.32 -5.82
N LEU A 74 7.21 -6.38 -6.31
CA LEU A 74 7.73 -7.53 -7.06
C LEU A 74 7.72 -8.82 -6.23
N ARG A 75 8.08 -8.74 -4.94
CA ARG A 75 8.03 -9.89 -4.02
C ARG A 75 6.61 -10.41 -3.78
N LEU A 76 5.61 -9.53 -3.86
CA LEU A 76 4.20 -9.86 -3.61
C LEU A 76 3.39 -10.08 -4.89
N TRP A 77 3.99 -9.93 -6.08
CA TRP A 77 3.30 -9.97 -7.37
C TRP A 77 2.49 -11.25 -7.59
N ARG A 78 3.07 -12.41 -7.25
CA ARG A 78 2.41 -13.72 -7.46
C ARG A 78 1.10 -13.83 -6.69
N ASP A 79 1.05 -13.29 -5.47
CA ASP A 79 -0.14 -13.34 -4.61
C ASP A 79 -1.16 -12.24 -4.96
N ASN A 80 -0.79 -11.24 -5.77
CA ASN A 80 -1.64 -10.10 -6.16
C ASN A 80 -2.16 -10.16 -7.60
N ARG A 81 -1.94 -11.26 -8.32
CA ARG A 81 -2.60 -11.47 -9.62
C ARG A 81 -4.12 -11.49 -9.44
N MET A 82 -4.81 -10.69 -10.26
CA MET A 82 -6.26 -10.58 -10.24
C MET A 82 -6.90 -11.78 -10.93
N THR A 83 -7.73 -12.54 -10.23
CA THR A 83 -8.46 -13.70 -10.74
C THR A 83 -9.93 -13.37 -10.99
N ALA A 84 -10.67 -14.29 -11.63
CA ALA A 84 -12.11 -14.16 -11.80
C ALA A 84 -12.85 -14.09 -10.44
N GLU A 85 -12.36 -14.83 -9.45
CA GLU A 85 -12.93 -14.84 -8.09
C GLU A 85 -12.72 -13.48 -7.39
N ASP A 86 -11.57 -12.84 -7.59
CA ASP A 86 -11.33 -11.51 -7.04
C ASP A 86 -12.27 -10.47 -7.66
N ARG A 87 -12.57 -10.59 -8.96
CA ARG A 87 -13.56 -9.73 -9.62
C ARG A 87 -14.97 -9.96 -9.10
N ALA A 88 -15.34 -11.22 -8.83
CA ALA A 88 -16.60 -11.54 -8.17
C ALA A 88 -16.65 -10.98 -6.74
N TRP A 89 -15.54 -11.03 -6.01
CA TRP A 89 -15.41 -10.41 -4.68
C TRP A 89 -15.60 -8.90 -4.74
N LEU A 90 -15.01 -8.22 -5.74
CA LEU A 90 -15.19 -6.78 -5.93
C LEU A 90 -16.65 -6.40 -6.20
N LYS A 91 -17.41 -7.23 -6.93
CA LYS A 91 -18.86 -7.03 -7.13
C LYS A 91 -19.65 -7.20 -5.83
N ALA A 92 -19.12 -7.96 -4.86
CA ALA A 92 -19.75 -8.20 -3.56
C ALA A 92 -19.32 -7.19 -2.47
N VAL A 93 -18.52 -6.17 -2.80
CA VAL A 93 -18.06 -5.14 -1.84
C VAL A 93 -19.20 -4.51 -1.02
N PRO A 94 -20.39 -4.18 -1.59
CA PRO A 94 -21.49 -3.66 -0.78
C PRO A 94 -21.87 -4.58 0.39
N LYS A 95 -21.90 -5.90 0.15
CA LYS A 95 -22.17 -6.90 1.20
C LYS A 95 -21.08 -6.93 2.27
N VAL A 96 -19.82 -6.87 1.84
CA VAL A 96 -18.65 -6.85 2.75
C VAL A 96 -18.70 -5.64 3.69
N ILE A 97 -19.06 -4.47 3.17
CA ILE A 97 -19.17 -3.23 3.97
C ILE A 97 -20.36 -3.31 4.93
N SER A 98 -21.45 -3.94 4.53
CA SER A 98 -22.64 -4.18 5.38
C SER A 98 -22.48 -5.37 6.35
N HIS A 99 -21.28 -5.92 6.51
CA HIS A 99 -21.00 -7.09 7.35
C HIS A 99 -21.79 -8.36 6.96
N GLU A 100 -22.29 -8.44 5.72
CA GLU A 100 -22.89 -9.64 5.16
C GLU A 100 -21.81 -10.56 4.57
N GLU A 101 -21.66 -11.74 5.17
CA GLU A 101 -20.67 -12.73 4.73
C GLU A 101 -21.26 -13.75 3.72
N GLN A 102 -22.59 -13.86 3.65
CA GLN A 102 -23.26 -14.87 2.82
C GLN A 102 -23.15 -14.53 1.32
N GLY A 103 -22.67 -15.50 0.53
CA GLY A 103 -22.49 -15.35 -0.91
C GLY A 103 -21.29 -14.49 -1.32
N VAL A 104 -20.47 -14.03 -0.37
CA VAL A 104 -19.18 -13.39 -0.68
C VAL A 104 -18.18 -14.48 -1.07
N PRO A 105 -17.52 -14.37 -2.25
CA PRO A 105 -16.50 -15.33 -2.65
C PRO A 105 -15.37 -15.43 -1.63
N GLU A 106 -14.87 -16.64 -1.40
CA GLU A 106 -13.79 -16.83 -0.43
C GLU A 106 -12.48 -16.20 -0.91
N ALA A 107 -11.86 -15.39 -0.05
CA ALA A 107 -10.61 -14.71 -0.36
C ALA A 107 -9.38 -15.63 -0.26
N GLY A 108 -8.43 -15.42 -1.19
CA GLY A 108 -7.09 -15.99 -1.15
C GLY A 108 -6.19 -15.29 -0.11
N ARG A 109 -4.86 -15.26 -0.34
CA ARG A 109 -3.92 -14.59 0.58
C ARG A 109 -4.26 -13.11 0.75
N TYR A 110 -4.69 -12.49 -0.34
CA TYR A 110 -5.27 -11.15 -0.40
C TYR A 110 -6.66 -11.23 -1.03
N ASN A 111 -7.58 -10.38 -0.59
CA ASN A 111 -8.91 -10.26 -1.19
C ASN A 111 -8.89 -9.33 -2.42
N GLY A 112 -10.00 -9.26 -3.16
CA GLY A 112 -10.09 -8.46 -4.38
C GLY A 112 -9.80 -6.97 -4.15
N GLY A 113 -10.24 -6.39 -3.03
CA GLY A 113 -9.97 -5.00 -2.68
C GLY A 113 -8.49 -4.72 -2.41
N GLN A 114 -7.80 -5.61 -1.68
CA GLN A 114 -6.35 -5.51 -1.44
C GLN A 114 -5.56 -5.61 -2.74
N LYS A 115 -5.96 -6.50 -3.65
CA LYS A 115 -5.32 -6.62 -4.97
C LYS A 115 -5.60 -5.41 -5.85
N LEU A 116 -6.82 -4.87 -5.84
CA LEU A 116 -7.14 -3.64 -6.56
C LEU A 116 -6.25 -2.49 -6.08
N LEU A 117 -6.13 -2.31 -4.77
CA LEU A 117 -5.24 -1.32 -4.18
C LEU A 117 -3.79 -1.53 -4.63
N TYR A 118 -3.28 -2.77 -4.61
CA TYR A 118 -1.92 -3.09 -5.09
C TYR A 118 -1.67 -2.57 -6.51
N TRP A 119 -2.60 -2.79 -7.44
CA TRP A 119 -2.46 -2.35 -8.83
C TRP A 119 -2.61 -0.83 -8.99
N VAL A 120 -3.54 -0.22 -8.25
CA VAL A 120 -3.69 1.24 -8.21
C VAL A 120 -2.38 1.88 -7.74
N LEU A 121 -1.78 1.37 -6.66
CA LEU A 121 -0.52 1.90 -6.12
C LEU A 121 0.64 1.77 -7.11
N ILE A 122 0.71 0.71 -7.93
CA ILE A 122 1.72 0.59 -9.00
C ILE A 122 1.60 1.74 -10.00
N VAL A 123 0.39 1.98 -10.51
CA VAL A 123 0.16 3.04 -11.52
C VAL A 123 0.48 4.41 -10.94
N LEU A 124 0.00 4.69 -9.72
CA LEU A 124 0.26 5.97 -9.04
C LEU A 124 1.76 6.18 -8.80
N MET A 125 2.49 5.15 -8.38
CA MET A 125 3.92 5.25 -8.08
C MET A 125 4.76 5.51 -9.34
N ILE A 126 4.40 4.90 -10.49
CA ILE A 126 5.02 5.21 -11.79
C ILE A 126 4.69 6.65 -12.19
N GLY A 127 3.42 7.04 -12.10
CA GLY A 127 2.97 8.39 -12.45
C GLY A 127 3.69 9.46 -11.64
N LEU A 128 3.83 9.25 -10.32
CA LEU A 128 4.56 10.15 -9.42
C LEU A 128 6.05 10.22 -9.73
N LEU A 129 6.71 9.10 -9.99
CA LEU A 129 8.14 9.12 -10.34
C LEU A 129 8.38 9.87 -11.65
N VAL A 130 7.62 9.52 -12.71
CA VAL A 130 7.81 10.13 -14.04
C VAL A 130 7.55 11.63 -13.97
N SER A 131 6.40 12.04 -13.42
CA SER A 131 6.09 13.47 -13.28
C SER A 131 7.06 14.20 -12.34
N GLY A 132 7.50 13.57 -11.25
CA GLY A 132 8.46 14.13 -10.32
C GLY A 132 9.84 14.37 -10.94
N VAL A 133 10.34 13.42 -11.74
CA VAL A 133 11.61 13.57 -12.48
C VAL A 133 11.51 14.71 -13.50
N LEU A 134 10.39 14.81 -14.23
CA LEU A 134 10.16 15.90 -15.19
C LEU A 134 10.11 17.29 -14.52
N MET A 135 9.69 17.36 -13.26
CA MET A 135 9.68 18.59 -12.46
C MET A 135 11.02 18.87 -11.76
N TRP A 136 11.98 17.93 -11.76
CA TRP A 136 13.19 18.02 -10.94
C TRP A 136 14.27 18.91 -11.59
N ARG A 137 14.02 20.22 -11.55
CA ARG A 137 14.82 21.26 -12.23
C ARG A 137 16.29 21.36 -11.80
N ALA A 138 16.65 20.82 -10.64
CA ALA A 138 18.03 20.83 -10.17
C ALA A 138 18.95 19.95 -11.04
N TYR A 139 18.40 18.93 -11.70
CA TYR A 139 19.16 17.97 -12.49
C TYR A 139 18.69 17.86 -13.94
N PHE A 140 17.43 18.17 -14.22
CA PHE A 140 16.84 18.01 -15.56
C PHE A 140 16.18 19.29 -16.04
N THR A 141 16.22 19.53 -17.35
CA THR A 141 15.57 20.67 -18.00
C THR A 141 14.64 20.18 -19.10
N PHE A 142 13.39 20.63 -19.07
CA PHE A 142 12.35 20.28 -20.04
C PHE A 142 11.60 21.55 -20.50
N PRO A 143 10.88 21.51 -21.64
CA PRO A 143 10.03 22.62 -22.08
C PRO A 143 8.94 22.96 -21.06
N VAL A 144 8.59 24.25 -20.94
CA VAL A 144 7.63 24.74 -19.93
C VAL A 144 6.28 24.00 -19.97
N GLU A 145 5.80 23.63 -21.14
CA GLU A 145 4.54 22.88 -21.29
C GLU A 145 4.62 21.49 -20.65
N VAL A 146 5.77 20.81 -20.77
CA VAL A 146 6.00 19.52 -20.10
C VAL A 146 6.00 19.69 -18.59
N LEU A 147 6.62 20.75 -18.07
CA LEU A 147 6.63 21.04 -16.62
C LEU A 147 5.21 21.32 -16.08
N ARG A 148 4.39 22.06 -16.83
CA ARG A 148 3.01 22.40 -16.45
C ARG A 148 2.15 21.13 -16.34
N TRP A 149 2.17 20.30 -17.37
CA TRP A 149 1.45 19.01 -17.34
C TRP A 149 1.98 18.07 -16.27
N SER A 150 3.30 18.00 -16.10
CA SER A 150 3.91 17.18 -15.04
C SER A 150 3.48 17.64 -13.65
N SER A 151 3.44 18.95 -13.39
CA SER A 151 2.98 19.50 -12.11
C SER A 151 1.53 19.15 -11.81
N LEU A 152 0.65 19.29 -12.80
CA LEU A 152 -0.77 18.93 -12.67
C LEU A 152 -0.94 17.43 -12.40
N LEU A 153 -0.28 16.58 -13.18
CA LEU A 153 -0.37 15.13 -13.04
C LEU A 153 0.25 14.65 -11.72
N HIS A 154 1.37 15.22 -11.30
CA HIS A 154 2.01 14.89 -10.02
C HIS A 154 1.08 15.19 -8.85
N ALA A 155 0.45 16.36 -8.85
CA ALA A 155 -0.53 16.74 -7.84
C ALA A 155 -1.75 15.81 -7.83
N LEU A 156 -2.28 15.45 -9.01
CA LEU A 156 -3.40 14.51 -9.14
C LEU A 156 -3.04 13.12 -8.60
N PHE A 157 -1.90 12.56 -9.01
CA PHE A 157 -1.46 11.25 -8.53
C PHE A 157 -1.17 11.26 -7.03
N ALA A 158 -0.59 12.34 -6.50
CA ALA A 158 -0.33 12.49 -5.07
C ALA A 158 -1.64 12.53 -4.28
N PHE A 159 -2.63 13.29 -4.75
CA PHE A 159 -3.96 13.35 -4.13
C PHE A 159 -4.63 11.97 -4.09
N VAL A 160 -4.68 11.27 -5.23
CA VAL A 160 -5.28 9.92 -5.30
C VAL A 160 -4.50 8.93 -4.43
N LEU A 161 -3.17 9.02 -4.37
CA LEU A 161 -2.34 8.19 -3.50
C LEU A 161 -2.67 8.43 -2.03
N ILE A 162 -2.78 9.69 -1.60
CA ILE A 162 -3.14 10.04 -0.22
C ILE A 162 -4.50 9.44 0.15
N CYS A 163 -5.52 9.62 -0.69
CA CYS A 163 -6.83 9.01 -0.48
C CYS A 163 -6.75 7.47 -0.40
N ALA A 164 -6.01 6.84 -1.30
CA ALA A 164 -5.85 5.38 -1.33
C ALA A 164 -5.17 4.85 -0.06
N ILE A 165 -4.16 5.56 0.47
CA ILE A 165 -3.49 5.17 1.72
C ILE A 165 -4.36 5.41 2.95
N ILE A 166 -5.20 6.45 2.97
CA ILE A 166 -6.20 6.64 4.03
C ILE A 166 -7.15 5.46 4.09
N VAL A 167 -7.70 5.04 2.94
CA VAL A 167 -8.58 3.85 2.84
C VAL A 167 -7.84 2.58 3.27
N HIS A 168 -6.58 2.42 2.85
CA HIS A 168 -5.73 1.29 3.25
C HIS A 168 -5.54 1.22 4.76
N ALA A 169 -5.17 2.33 5.40
CA ALA A 169 -4.95 2.42 6.83
C ALA A 169 -6.25 2.14 7.61
N TYR A 170 -7.36 2.76 7.17
CA TYR A 170 -8.68 2.52 7.75
C TYR A 170 -9.08 1.04 7.67
N ALA A 171 -8.94 0.41 6.50
CA ALA A 171 -9.24 -1.02 6.33
C ALA A 171 -8.38 -1.90 7.25
N GLY A 172 -7.11 -1.56 7.45
CA GLY A 172 -6.21 -2.24 8.39
C GLY A 172 -6.68 -2.15 9.85
N ILE A 173 -7.29 -1.04 10.24
CA ILE A 173 -7.83 -0.80 11.59
C ILE A 173 -9.22 -1.46 11.77
N TRP A 174 -10.03 -1.44 10.71
CA TRP A 174 -11.38 -2.03 10.68
C TRP A 174 -11.31 -3.56 10.78
N VAL A 175 -10.45 -4.21 9.99
CA VAL A 175 -10.24 -5.66 10.05
C VAL A 175 -9.31 -6.00 11.23
N LYS A 176 -9.90 -6.17 12.41
CA LYS A 176 -9.19 -6.46 13.67
C LYS A 176 -8.19 -7.61 13.51
N GLY A 177 -6.98 -7.42 14.05
CA GLY A 177 -5.86 -8.35 13.89
C GLY A 177 -4.94 -8.05 12.70
N SER A 178 -5.36 -7.25 11.71
CA SER A 178 -4.51 -6.92 10.55
C SER A 178 -3.31 -6.04 10.91
N VAL A 179 -3.47 -5.07 11.81
CA VAL A 179 -2.35 -4.26 12.32
C VAL A 179 -1.31 -5.15 13.01
N ARG A 180 -1.75 -6.12 13.83
CA ARG A 180 -0.85 -7.10 14.47
C ARG A 180 -0.09 -7.92 13.43
N ALA A 181 -0.73 -8.27 12.33
CA ALA A 181 -0.05 -8.97 11.24
C ALA A 181 1.12 -8.14 10.69
N MET A 182 0.96 -6.83 10.51
CA MET A 182 2.00 -5.97 9.95
C MET A 182 3.08 -5.54 10.96
N THR A 183 2.78 -5.55 12.26
CA THR A 183 3.77 -5.24 13.31
C THR A 183 4.52 -6.49 13.77
N ARG A 184 3.81 -7.59 14.06
CA ARG A 184 4.39 -8.83 14.61
C ARG A 184 4.64 -9.92 13.55
N GLY A 185 3.94 -9.89 12.43
CA GLY A 185 4.11 -10.87 11.33
C GLY A 185 3.16 -12.05 11.37
N THR A 186 2.38 -12.17 12.44
CA THR A 186 1.55 -13.35 12.72
C THR A 186 0.07 -13.00 12.86
N VAL A 187 -0.78 -13.99 12.58
CA VAL A 187 -2.24 -13.91 12.72
C VAL A 187 -2.77 -15.15 13.42
N THR A 188 -3.95 -15.05 14.05
CA THR A 188 -4.61 -16.21 14.64
C THR A 188 -5.23 -17.10 13.55
N PRO A 189 -5.36 -18.43 13.77
CA PRO A 189 -6.09 -19.31 12.86
C PRO A 189 -7.52 -18.84 12.56
N GLY A 190 -8.26 -18.38 13.58
CA GLY A 190 -9.62 -17.85 13.40
C GLY A 190 -9.68 -16.62 12.49
N TRP A 191 -8.71 -15.72 12.58
CA TRP A 191 -8.60 -14.58 11.66
C TRP A 191 -8.36 -15.05 10.22
N ALA A 192 -7.43 -16.00 10.05
CA ALA A 192 -7.09 -16.53 8.73
C ALA A 192 -8.29 -17.26 8.09
N TYR A 193 -9.04 -18.04 8.89
CA TYR A 193 -10.25 -18.71 8.46
C TYR A 193 -11.35 -17.73 8.06
N LYS A 194 -11.62 -16.70 8.88
CA LYS A 194 -12.67 -15.71 8.62
C LYS A 194 -12.38 -14.84 7.41
N HIS A 195 -11.18 -14.27 7.32
CA HIS A 195 -10.88 -13.24 6.32
C HIS A 195 -10.17 -13.77 5.06
N HIS A 196 -9.54 -14.95 5.14
CA HIS A 196 -8.66 -15.49 4.09
C HIS A 196 -8.78 -17.01 3.96
N ARG A 197 -10.02 -17.51 3.92
CA ARG A 197 -10.35 -18.95 4.06
C ARG A 197 -9.62 -19.86 3.09
N LYS A 198 -9.49 -19.47 1.81
CA LYS A 198 -8.74 -20.26 0.81
C LYS A 198 -7.26 -20.35 1.14
N TRP A 199 -6.68 -19.24 1.61
CA TRP A 199 -5.28 -19.21 2.03
C TRP A 199 -5.05 -20.05 3.29
N TYR A 200 -5.95 -19.98 4.27
CA TYR A 200 -5.89 -20.81 5.47
C TYR A 200 -5.92 -22.31 5.12
N ARG A 201 -6.89 -22.77 4.30
CA ARG A 201 -6.96 -24.18 3.89
C ARG A 201 -5.71 -24.64 3.14
N LYS A 202 -5.18 -23.81 2.24
CA LYS A 202 -3.92 -24.10 1.55
C LYS A 202 -2.77 -24.28 2.55
N LYS A 203 -2.63 -23.35 3.50
CA LYS A 203 -1.58 -23.41 4.52
C LYS A 203 -1.66 -24.65 5.40
N MET A 204 -2.86 -25.03 5.85
CA MET A 204 -3.03 -26.21 6.68
C MET A 204 -2.72 -27.51 5.94
N ARG A 205 -3.12 -27.61 4.67
CA ARG A 205 -2.75 -28.75 3.82
C ARG A 205 -1.25 -28.86 3.60
N ASP A 206 -0.59 -27.74 3.29
CA ASP A 206 0.86 -27.72 3.05
C ASP A 206 1.65 -28.07 4.34
N SER A 207 1.13 -27.70 5.53
CA SER A 207 1.71 -28.06 6.82
C SER A 207 1.49 -29.53 7.21
N SER A 208 0.38 -30.15 6.80
CA SER A 208 0.14 -31.58 7.04
C SER A 208 1.00 -32.48 6.14
N THR A 209 1.40 -32.01 4.96
CA THR A 209 2.30 -32.75 4.05
C THR A 209 3.79 -32.68 4.42
N LEU A 210 4.14 -31.83 5.38
CA LEU A 210 5.51 -31.68 5.90
C LEU A 210 5.75 -32.45 7.22
N LYS A 211 4.73 -33.16 7.72
CA LYS A 211 4.80 -34.10 8.84
C LYS A 211 4.71 -35.52 8.31
#